data_AF-A0A943FH56-F1
#
_entry.id   AF-A0A943FH56-F1
#
_cell.length_a   1.000
_cell.length_b   1.000
_cell.length_c   1.000
_cell.angle_alpha   90.00
_cell.angle_beta   90.00
_cell.angle_gamma   90.00
#
_symmetry.space_group_name_H-M   'P 1'
#
loop_
_entity.id
_entity.type
_entity.pdbx_description
1 polymer ?
#
loop_
_entity_poly.entity_id
_entity_poly.type
_entity_poly.pdbx_seq_one_letter_code
_entity_poly.pdbx_strand_id
1 'polypeptide(L)'
;MDRSMRQCGGIFLTTVAIAVALRCAWEVWPGTLLGLFAPQNTSVWELSKIGLWPGIAAAVLYHVPLRDKSSLCAYLMVPAALPVALLFVYWFLRMVCGICSALVDVVVWICLLAVGEATAHSVRQTAFAGRALPMVGMLLLIWAFSYTLFSLHGADLPIFTETMLSLPEAWAVW
;
A
#
# COMPACT_ATOMS: atom_id res chain seq x y z
N MET A 1 -26.20 7.76 -7.36
CA MET A 1 -24.88 7.63 -6.69
C MET A 1 -24.32 9.02 -6.48
N ASP A 2 -24.09 9.40 -5.22
CA ASP A 2 -23.64 10.74 -4.85
C ASP A 2 -22.24 11.04 -5.43
N ARG A 3 -21.97 12.30 -5.80
CA ARG A 3 -20.71 12.73 -6.44
C ARG A 3 -19.50 12.37 -5.59
N SER A 4 -19.68 12.40 -4.27
CA SER A 4 -18.65 12.05 -3.29
C SER A 4 -18.30 10.55 -3.30
N MET A 5 -19.29 9.65 -3.48
CA MET A 5 -19.07 8.20 -3.58
C MET A 5 -18.34 7.84 -4.87
N ARG A 6 -18.63 8.55 -5.98
CA ARG A 6 -17.91 8.36 -7.25
C ARG A 6 -16.43 8.72 -7.12
N GLN A 7 -16.11 9.77 -6.35
CA GLN A 7 -14.72 10.14 -6.09
C GLN A 7 -13.99 9.09 -5.25
N CYS A 8 -14.61 8.59 -4.17
CA CYS A 8 -14.03 7.52 -3.35
C CYS A 8 -13.74 6.25 -4.17
N GLY A 9 -14.72 5.81 -4.98
CA GLY A 9 -14.51 4.69 -5.92
C GLY A 9 -13.42 4.99 -6.95
N GLY A 10 -13.33 6.23 -7.43
CA GLY A 10 -12.28 6.67 -8.36
C GLY A 10 -10.89 6.61 -7.75
N ILE A 11 -10.71 7.06 -6.51
CA ILE A 11 -9.44 6.98 -5.77
C ILE A 11 -9.04 5.53 -5.59
N PHE A 12 -9.94 4.69 -5.07
CA PHE A 12 -9.72 3.26 -4.91
C PHE A 12 -9.25 2.58 -6.21
N LEU A 13 -9.99 2.78 -7.31
CA LEU A 13 -9.63 2.19 -8.61
C LEU A 13 -8.31 2.73 -9.15
N THR A 14 -8.02 4.01 -8.93
CA THR A 14 -6.75 4.63 -9.34
C THR A 14 -5.58 4.03 -8.55
N THR A 15 -5.74 3.86 -7.24
CA THR A 15 -4.75 3.20 -6.37
C THR A 15 -4.47 1.77 -6.86
N VAL A 16 -5.52 0.99 -7.14
CA VAL A 16 -5.37 -0.38 -7.67
C VAL A 16 -4.69 -0.38 -9.04
N ALA A 17 -5.08 0.51 -9.94
CA ALA A 17 -4.47 0.60 -11.27
C ALA A 17 -2.98 0.93 -11.21
N ILE A 18 -2.58 1.89 -10.36
CA ILE A 18 -1.17 2.27 -10.17
C ILE A 18 -0.39 1.12 -9.53
N ALA A 19 -0.96 0.43 -8.54
CA ALA A 19 -0.36 -0.74 -7.92
C ALA A 19 -0.07 -1.85 -8.94
N VAL A 20 -1.04 -2.20 -9.78
CA VAL A 20 -0.90 -3.19 -10.85
C VAL A 20 0.15 -2.73 -11.87
N ALA A 21 0.09 -1.47 -12.30
CA ALA A 21 1.05 -0.92 -13.26
C ALA A 21 2.49 -0.98 -12.74
N LEU A 22 2.73 -0.64 -11.48
CA LEU A 22 4.05 -0.75 -10.84
C LEU A 22 4.54 -2.19 -10.77
N ARG A 23 3.64 -3.13 -10.44
CA ARG A 23 4.00 -4.54 -10.38
C ARG A 23 4.36 -5.10 -11.77
N CYS A 24 3.55 -4.79 -12.80
CA CYS A 24 3.85 -5.19 -14.17
C CYS A 24 5.13 -4.53 -14.69
N ALA A 25 5.36 -3.25 -14.36
CA ALA A 25 6.59 -2.56 -14.74
C ALA A 25 7.83 -3.25 -14.16
N TRP A 26 7.75 -3.72 -12.91
CA TRP A 26 8.85 -4.45 -12.27
C TRP A 26 9.14 -5.79 -12.95
N GLU A 27 8.09 -6.51 -13.38
CA GLU A 27 8.24 -7.77 -14.11
C GLU A 27 8.87 -7.59 -15.50
N VAL A 28 8.61 -6.46 -16.17
CA VAL A 28 9.17 -6.17 -17.50
C VAL A 28 10.60 -5.62 -17.42
N TRP A 29 10.86 -4.70 -16.49
CA TRP A 29 12.16 -4.05 -16.37
C TRP A 29 12.57 -3.86 -14.91
N PRO A 30 13.16 -4.88 -14.28
CA PRO A 30 13.67 -4.76 -12.92
C PRO A 30 14.86 -3.80 -12.91
N GLY A 31 14.82 -2.83 -11.99
CA GLY A 31 15.88 -1.82 -11.86
C GLY A 31 15.78 -1.07 -10.54
N THR A 32 16.91 -0.64 -9.99
CA THR A 32 16.99 -0.10 -8.62
C THR A 32 15.99 1.02 -8.35
N LEU A 33 15.81 1.96 -9.29
CA LEU A 33 14.86 3.05 -9.14
C LEU A 33 13.41 2.56 -9.08
N LEU A 34 13.05 1.59 -9.92
CA LEU A 34 11.71 1.03 -9.92
C LEU A 34 11.45 0.22 -8.64
N GLY A 35 12.47 -0.44 -8.10
CA GLY A 35 12.40 -1.23 -6.86
C GLY A 35 12.20 -0.40 -5.60
N LEU A 36 12.41 0.93 -5.67
CA LEU A 36 12.04 1.86 -4.60
C LEU A 36 10.51 2.03 -4.50
N PHE A 37 9.80 1.88 -5.63
CA PHE A 37 8.36 2.12 -5.73
C PHE A 37 7.55 0.82 -5.84
N ALA A 38 8.08 -0.16 -6.56
CA ALA A 38 7.45 -1.44 -6.80
C ALA A 38 7.95 -2.52 -5.83
N PRO A 39 7.11 -3.52 -5.50
CA PRO A 39 7.54 -4.69 -4.74
C PRO A 39 8.52 -5.53 -5.58
N GLN A 40 9.72 -5.72 -5.03
CA GLN A 40 10.83 -6.44 -5.66
C GLN A 40 10.68 -7.96 -5.53
N ASN A 41 10.09 -8.40 -4.42
CA ASN A 41 9.84 -9.80 -4.12
C ASN A 41 8.47 -10.01 -3.43
N THR A 42 8.19 -11.25 -3.02
CA THR A 42 6.94 -11.68 -2.35
C THR A 42 7.01 -11.63 -0.83
N SER A 43 8.02 -10.97 -0.26
CA SER A 43 8.10 -10.78 1.18
C SER A 43 6.96 -9.90 1.69
N VAL A 44 6.61 -10.09 2.96
CA VAL A 44 5.58 -9.31 3.65
C VAL A 44 5.91 -7.82 3.59
N TRP A 45 7.18 -7.48 3.77
CA TRP A 45 7.68 -6.12 3.67
C TRP A 45 7.47 -5.51 2.28
N GLU A 46 7.92 -6.20 1.24
CA GLU A 46 7.84 -5.70 -0.14
C GLU A 46 6.38 -5.56 -0.59
N LEU A 47 5.52 -6.52 -0.27
CA LEU A 47 4.09 -6.44 -0.58
C LEU A 47 3.41 -5.27 0.13
N SER A 48 3.84 -4.88 1.34
CA SER A 48 3.28 -3.72 2.03
C SER A 48 3.55 -2.39 1.32
N LYS A 49 4.63 -2.28 0.52
CA LYS A 49 4.95 -1.06 -0.26
C LYS A 49 3.88 -0.69 -1.27
N ILE A 50 3.16 -1.69 -1.78
CA ILE A 50 2.14 -1.48 -2.82
C ILE A 50 0.94 -0.66 -2.31
N GLY A 51 0.81 -0.52 -0.98
CA GLY A 51 -0.16 0.37 -0.35
C GLY A 51 0.25 1.85 -0.31
N LEU A 52 1.56 2.11 -0.20
CA LEU A 52 2.07 3.45 0.09
C LEU A 52 2.04 4.35 -1.15
N TRP A 53 2.85 4.04 -2.15
CA TRP A 53 3.05 4.91 -3.31
C TRP A 53 1.79 5.09 -4.16
N PRO A 54 1.05 4.01 -4.50
CA PRO A 54 -0.21 4.15 -5.24
C PRO A 54 -1.25 4.99 -4.47
N GLY A 55 -1.35 4.79 -3.15
CA GLY A 55 -2.29 5.54 -2.31
C GLY A 55 -1.94 7.03 -2.21
N ILE A 56 -0.66 7.37 -2.05
CA ILE A 56 -0.20 8.77 -2.08
C ILE A 56 -0.52 9.40 -3.43
N ALA A 57 -0.20 8.71 -4.53
CA ALA A 57 -0.41 9.21 -5.88
C ALA A 57 -1.90 9.49 -6.15
N ALA A 58 -2.79 8.56 -5.78
CA ALA A 58 -4.23 8.73 -5.94
C ALA A 58 -4.78 9.87 -5.06
N ALA A 59 -4.38 9.96 -3.79
CA ALA A 59 -4.81 11.04 -2.89
C ALA A 59 -4.37 12.42 -3.41
N VAL A 60 -3.13 12.54 -3.88
CA VAL A 60 -2.59 13.78 -4.46
C VAL A 60 -3.34 14.16 -5.73
N LEU A 61 -3.54 13.22 -6.65
CA LEU A 61 -4.18 13.46 -7.94
C LEU A 61 -5.61 14.00 -7.79
N TYR A 62 -6.37 13.49 -6.82
CA TYR A 62 -7.76 13.87 -6.62
C TYR A 62 -7.97 15.12 -5.74
N HIS A 63 -7.11 15.35 -4.74
CA HIS A 63 -7.36 16.38 -3.72
C HIS A 63 -6.48 17.62 -3.78
N VAL A 64 -5.28 17.56 -4.37
CA VAL A 64 -4.43 18.76 -4.54
C VAL A 64 -5.10 19.81 -5.44
N PRO A 65 -5.72 19.46 -6.59
CA PRO A 65 -6.41 20.43 -7.44
C PRO A 65 -7.59 21.13 -6.74
N LEU A 66 -8.22 20.45 -5.78
CA LEU A 66 -9.35 20.97 -5.02
C LEU A 66 -8.94 21.90 -3.87
N ARG A 67 -7.64 21.97 -3.55
CA ARG A 67 -7.07 22.74 -2.42
C ARG A 67 -7.72 22.40 -1.05
N ASP A 68 -8.33 21.22 -0.95
CA ASP A 68 -8.97 20.75 0.28
C ASP A 68 -7.98 19.95 1.12
N LYS A 69 -7.35 20.64 2.07
CA LYS A 69 -6.36 20.06 2.99
C LYS A 69 -6.98 19.00 3.93
N SER A 70 -8.26 19.12 4.27
CA SER A 70 -8.93 18.20 5.19
C SER A 70 -9.13 16.85 4.50
N SER A 71 -9.70 16.86 3.29
CA SER A 71 -9.84 15.65 2.49
C SER A 71 -8.49 15.06 2.12
N LEU A 72 -7.53 15.88 1.66
CA LEU A 72 -6.19 15.38 1.34
C LEU A 72 -5.56 14.65 2.55
N CYS A 73 -5.65 15.22 3.75
CA CYS A 73 -5.13 14.57 4.94
C CYS A 73 -5.83 13.24 5.22
N ALA A 74 -7.17 13.20 5.19
CA ALA A 74 -7.94 11.99 5.45
C ALA A 74 -7.56 10.85 4.48
N TYR A 75 -7.38 11.14 3.20
CA TYR A 75 -6.96 10.14 2.22
C TYR A 75 -5.48 9.79 2.32
N LEU A 76 -4.60 10.70 2.75
CA LEU A 76 -3.19 10.40 3.04
C LEU A 76 -2.99 9.56 4.31
N MET A 77 -3.96 9.55 5.24
CA MET A 77 -3.93 8.63 6.38
C MET A 77 -4.04 7.17 5.94
N VAL A 78 -4.69 6.88 4.81
CA VAL A 78 -4.83 5.51 4.28
C VAL A 78 -3.46 4.91 3.96
N PRO A 79 -2.63 5.46 3.05
CA PRO A 79 -1.30 4.92 2.77
C PRO A 79 -0.34 5.02 3.98
N ALA A 80 -0.62 5.85 4.98
CA ALA A 80 0.18 5.92 6.20
C ALA A 80 -0.15 4.76 7.18
N ALA A 81 -1.41 4.34 7.24
CA ALA A 81 -1.88 3.25 8.11
C ALA A 81 -1.82 1.88 7.44
N LEU A 82 -1.95 1.81 6.11
CA LEU A 82 -2.02 0.55 5.37
C LEU A 82 -0.79 -0.34 5.58
N PRO A 83 0.46 0.17 5.57
CA PRO A 83 1.64 -0.63 5.89
C PRO A 83 1.56 -1.33 7.25
N VAL A 84 1.11 -0.63 8.30
CA VAL A 84 0.95 -1.20 9.64
C VAL A 84 -0.10 -2.30 9.64
N ALA A 85 -1.26 -2.01 9.03
CA ALA A 85 -2.37 -2.97 8.96
C ALA A 85 -1.97 -4.23 8.19
N LEU A 86 -1.27 -4.08 7.06
CA LEU A 86 -0.78 -5.20 6.26
C LEU A 86 0.26 -6.01 7.01
N LEU A 87 1.25 -5.38 7.64
CA LEU A 87 2.25 -6.07 8.45
C LEU A 87 1.59 -6.87 9.57
N PHE A 88 0.62 -6.28 10.28
CA PHE A 88 -0.11 -6.95 11.35
C PHE A 88 -0.93 -8.14 10.84
N VAL A 89 -1.74 -7.95 9.80
CA VAL A 89 -2.63 -9.00 9.26
C VAL A 89 -1.81 -10.12 8.63
N TYR A 90 -0.77 -9.81 7.86
CA TYR A 90 0.11 -10.81 7.27
C TYR A 90 0.90 -11.58 8.32
N TRP A 91 1.41 -10.90 9.35
CA TRP A 91 2.05 -11.57 10.48
C TRP A 91 1.08 -12.53 11.16
N PHE A 92 -0.15 -12.09 11.44
CA PHE A 92 -1.17 -12.93 12.07
C PHE A 92 -1.55 -14.14 11.22
N LEU A 93 -1.89 -13.94 9.93
CA LEU A 93 -2.29 -15.01 9.03
C LEU A 93 -1.18 -16.06 8.85
N ARG A 94 0.07 -15.63 8.80
CA ARG A 94 1.22 -16.53 8.57
C ARG A 94 1.66 -17.23 9.86
N MET A 95 1.88 -16.48 10.93
CA MET A 95 2.45 -17.04 12.17
C MET A 95 1.41 -17.73 13.04
N VAL A 96 0.16 -17.24 13.05
CA VAL A 96 -0.91 -17.78 13.91
C VAL A 96 -1.76 -18.78 13.15
N CYS A 97 -2.15 -18.47 11.91
CA CYS A 97 -3.03 -19.33 11.11
C CYS A 97 -2.28 -20.29 10.16
N GLY A 98 -0.97 -20.08 9.92
CA GLY A 98 -0.19 -20.91 8.99
C GLY A 98 -0.60 -20.76 7.52
N ILE A 99 -1.32 -19.69 7.16
CA ILE A 99 -1.84 -19.48 5.80
C ILE A 99 -0.79 -18.73 4.97
N CYS A 100 -0.24 -19.39 3.96
CA CYS A 100 0.71 -18.82 3.01
C CYS A 100 0.12 -18.90 1.59
N SER A 101 -0.73 -17.95 1.20
CA SER A 101 -1.36 -17.91 -0.13
C SER A 101 -1.35 -16.50 -0.71
N ALA A 102 -0.81 -16.38 -1.92
CA ALA A 102 -0.78 -15.10 -2.65
C ALA A 102 -2.19 -14.55 -2.93
N LEU A 103 -3.18 -15.43 -3.15
CA LEU A 103 -4.56 -14.99 -3.35
C LEU A 103 -5.12 -14.35 -2.08
N VAL A 104 -4.82 -14.93 -0.91
CA VAL A 104 -5.23 -14.36 0.38
C VAL A 104 -4.57 -13.01 0.59
N ASP A 105 -3.28 -12.86 0.25
CA ASP A 105 -2.58 -11.58 0.36
C ASP A 105 -3.25 -10.49 -0.49
N VAL A 106 -3.57 -10.80 -1.76
CA VAL A 106 -4.27 -9.88 -2.66
C VAL A 106 -5.64 -9.48 -2.12
N VAL A 107 -6.44 -10.45 -1.66
CA VAL A 107 -7.77 -10.19 -1.10
C VAL A 107 -7.68 -9.31 0.15
N VAL A 108 -6.75 -9.61 1.06
CA VAL A 108 -6.51 -8.82 2.27
C VAL A 108 -6.14 -7.38 1.91
N TRP A 109 -5.23 -7.21 0.95
CA TRP A 109 -4.81 -5.88 0.50
C TRP A 109 -5.98 -5.08 -0.08
N ILE A 110 -6.78 -5.69 -0.97
CA ILE A 110 -7.97 -5.06 -1.56
C ILE A 110 -8.98 -4.67 -0.47
N CYS A 111 -9.25 -5.57 0.48
CA CYS A 111 -10.19 -5.33 1.57
C CYS A 111 -9.72 -4.19 2.50
N LEU A 112 -8.46 -4.21 2.91
CA LEU A 112 -7.89 -3.16 3.77
C LEU A 112 -7.88 -1.81 3.06
N LEU A 113 -7.58 -1.79 1.77
CA LEU A 113 -7.65 -0.56 0.97
C LEU A 113 -9.09 -0.04 0.89
N ALA A 114 -10.06 -0.90 0.58
CA ALA A 114 -11.47 -0.51 0.50
C ALA A 114 -11.99 0.05 1.84
N VAL A 115 -11.64 -0.59 2.95
CA VAL A 115 -11.96 -0.11 4.31
C VAL A 115 -11.26 1.22 4.60
N GLY A 116 -9.98 1.36 4.23
CA GLY A 116 -9.22 2.60 4.37
C GLY A 116 -9.86 3.77 3.62
N GLU A 117 -10.21 3.58 2.35
CA GLU A 117 -10.87 4.60 1.53
C GLU A 117 -12.27 4.97 2.06
N ALA A 118 -13.05 3.99 2.53
CA ALA A 118 -14.36 4.23 3.13
C ALA A 118 -14.26 4.98 4.47
N THR A 119 -13.27 4.65 5.30
CA THR A 119 -13.02 5.36 6.57
C THR A 119 -12.52 6.78 6.32
N ALA A 120 -11.60 6.99 5.37
CA ALA A 120 -11.14 8.31 4.95
C ALA A 120 -12.31 9.18 4.45
N HIS A 121 -13.19 8.61 3.62
CA HIS A 121 -14.39 9.28 3.14
C HIS A 121 -15.30 9.75 4.29
N SER A 122 -15.43 8.94 5.34
CA SER A 122 -16.26 9.23 6.51
C SER A 122 -15.66 10.31 7.41
N VAL A 123 -14.32 10.35 7.52
CA VAL A 123 -13.60 11.23 8.45
C VAL A 123 -13.19 12.57 7.81
N ARG A 124 -13.25 12.72 6.48
CA ARG A 124 -12.81 13.94 5.76
C ARG A 124 -13.46 15.24 6.22
N GLN A 125 -14.68 15.19 6.76
CA GLN A 125 -15.44 16.36 7.22
C GLN A 125 -15.10 16.77 8.66
N THR A 126 -14.25 16.01 9.36
CA THR A 126 -13.86 16.32 10.74
C THR A 126 -12.80 17.43 10.77
N ALA A 127 -12.97 18.42 11.66
CA ALA A 127 -12.04 19.53 11.85
C ALA A 127 -10.61 19.12 12.30
N PHE A 128 -10.43 17.84 12.63
CA PHE A 128 -9.15 17.25 13.03
C PHE A 128 -8.23 16.98 11.83
N ALA A 129 -8.78 16.65 10.67
CA ALA A 129 -8.00 16.21 9.51
C ALA A 129 -7.07 17.31 8.98
N GLY A 130 -7.47 18.59 9.01
CA GLY A 130 -6.58 19.69 8.59
C GLY A 130 -5.33 19.89 9.48
N ARG A 131 -5.41 19.57 10.78
CA ARG A 131 -4.30 19.77 11.74
C ARG A 131 -3.33 18.60 11.77
N ALA A 132 -3.78 17.41 11.43
CA ALA A 132 -2.96 16.19 11.42
C ALA A 132 -2.07 16.08 10.18
N LEU A 133 -2.31 16.88 9.13
CA LEU A 133 -1.56 16.81 7.86
C LEU A 133 -0.02 16.78 8.01
N PRO A 134 0.64 17.62 8.83
CA PRO A 134 2.09 17.52 9.03
C PRO A 134 2.51 16.20 9.71
N MET A 135 1.72 15.68 10.65
CA MET A 135 2.00 14.40 11.30
C MET A 135 1.87 13.23 10.32
N VAL A 136 0.80 13.24 9.50
CA VAL A 136 0.60 12.26 8.43
C VAL A 136 1.74 12.33 7.42
N GLY A 137 2.13 13.53 7.00
CA GLY A 137 3.28 13.75 6.12
C GLY A 137 4.58 13.19 6.71
N MET A 138 4.83 13.42 8.00
CA MET A 138 6.01 12.87 8.69
C MET A 138 5.97 11.33 8.74
N LEU A 139 4.82 10.73 9.00
CA LEU A 139 4.66 9.27 9.00
C LEU A 139 4.90 8.67 7.61
N LEU A 140 4.40 9.32 6.55
CA LEU A 140 4.66 8.91 5.17
C LEU A 140 6.14 9.03 4.80
N LEU A 141 6.84 10.07 5.28
CA LEU A 141 8.29 10.22 5.08
C LEU A 141 9.07 9.12 5.80
N ILE A 142 8.67 8.78 7.03
CA ILE A 142 9.27 7.66 7.77
C ILE A 142 9.07 6.35 7.01
N TRP A 143 7.87 6.10 6.48
CA TRP A 143 7.60 4.93 5.65
C TRP A 143 8.44 4.92 4.38
N ALA A 144 8.45 6.02 3.63
CA ALA A 144 9.24 6.15 2.40
C ALA A 144 10.73 5.89 2.66
N PHE A 145 11.28 6.46 3.74
CA PHE A 145 12.67 6.24 4.16
C PHE A 145 12.93 4.81 4.61
N SER A 146 12.01 4.21 5.37
CA SER A 146 12.15 2.83 5.81
C SER A 146 12.14 1.88 4.62
N TYR A 147 11.22 2.08 3.68
CA TYR A 147 11.16 1.28 2.47
C TYR A 147 12.40 1.44 1.61
N THR A 148 12.92 2.64 1.38
CA THR A 148 14.18 2.79 0.63
C THR A 148 15.35 2.11 1.33
N LEU A 149 15.49 2.28 2.66
CA LEU A 149 16.59 1.68 3.42
C LEU A 149 16.53 0.14 3.38
N PHE A 150 15.39 -0.44 3.77
CA PHE A 150 15.25 -1.90 3.91
C PHE A 150 15.01 -2.63 2.57
N SER A 151 14.59 -1.94 1.52
CA SER A 151 14.57 -2.56 0.17
C SER A 151 15.96 -2.64 -0.45
N LEU A 152 16.89 -1.76 -0.05
CA LEU A 152 18.28 -1.79 -0.52
C LEU A 152 19.18 -2.63 0.39
N HIS A 153 18.90 -2.63 1.68
CA HIS A 153 19.66 -3.33 2.71
C HIS A 153 18.70 -4.16 3.56
N GLY A 154 18.15 -5.22 2.96
CA GLY A 154 17.30 -6.17 3.68
C GLY A 154 18.05 -6.75 4.86
N ALA A 155 17.48 -6.67 6.06
CA ALA A 155 18.05 -7.33 7.23
C ALA A 155 17.71 -8.83 7.19
N ASP A 156 18.49 -9.67 7.87
CA ASP A 156 18.21 -11.10 8.06
C ASP A 156 17.05 -11.32 9.04
N LEU A 157 15.86 -10.83 8.68
CA LEU A 157 14.63 -10.99 9.45
C LEU A 157 13.55 -11.68 8.61
N PRO A 158 12.69 -12.53 9.21
CA PRO A 158 11.64 -13.27 8.50
C PRO A 158 10.65 -12.41 7.70
N ILE A 159 10.53 -11.12 8.03
CA ILE A 159 9.66 -10.17 7.34
C ILE A 159 10.19 -9.74 5.96
N PHE A 160 11.51 -9.85 5.74
CA PHE A 160 12.20 -9.49 4.51
C PHE A 160 12.48 -10.71 3.62
N THR A 161 12.39 -11.91 4.19
CA THR A 161 12.61 -13.16 3.46
C THR A 161 11.45 -13.43 2.50
N GLU A 162 11.77 -13.93 1.30
CA GLU A 162 10.74 -14.36 0.35
C GLU A 162 9.90 -15.47 0.97
N THR A 163 8.58 -15.35 0.82
CA THR A 163 7.64 -16.26 1.46
C THR A 163 7.16 -17.37 0.54
N MET A 164 7.57 -17.36 -0.73
CA MET A 164 7.39 -18.47 -1.67
C MET A 164 8.72 -18.82 -2.31
N LEU A 165 8.95 -20.11 -2.53
CA LEU A 165 9.93 -20.58 -3.52
C LEU A 165 9.64 -19.86 -4.85
N SER A 166 10.70 -19.40 -5.48
CA SER A 166 10.66 -18.68 -6.75
C SER A 166 9.68 -19.33 -7.74
N LEU A 167 8.92 -18.50 -8.46
CA LEU A 167 7.96 -18.91 -9.49
C LEU A 167 8.45 -19.99 -10.50
N PRO A 168 9.75 -20.21 -10.82
CA PRO A 168 10.15 -21.32 -11.68
C PRO A 168 9.79 -22.71 -11.13
N GLU A 169 9.71 -22.89 -9.82
CA GLU A 169 9.43 -24.21 -9.22
C GLU A 169 7.93 -24.51 -9.10
N ALA A 170 7.07 -23.49 -9.10
CA ALA A 170 5.62 -23.67 -9.05
C ALA A 170 5.03 -24.23 -10.37
N TRP A 171 5.72 -24.02 -11.50
CA TRP A 171 5.34 -24.62 -12.80
C TRP A 171 5.89 -26.03 -13.00
N ALA A 172 6.77 -26.52 -12.12
CA ALA A 172 7.35 -27.86 -12.23
C ALA A 172 6.52 -28.96 -11.54
N VAL A 173 5.41 -28.58 -10.89
CA VAL A 173 4.54 -29.48 -10.10
C VAL A 173 3.13 -29.60 -10.73
N TRP A 174 2.95 -29.14 -11.96
CA TRP A 174 1.76 -29.41 -12.79
C TRP A 174 2.16 -30.06 -14.11
#